data_AF-A0A8G1XDC0-F1
#
_entry.id   AF-A0A8G1XDC0-F1
#
_cell.length_a   1.000
_cell.length_b   1.000
_cell.length_c   1.000
_cell.angle_alpha   90.00
_cell.angle_beta   90.00
_cell.angle_gamma   90.00
#
_symmetry.space_group_name_H-M   'P 1'
#
loop_
_entity.id
_entity.type
_entity.pdbx_description
1 polymer ?
#
loop_
_entity_poly.entity_id
_entity_poly.type
_entity_poly.pdbx_seq_one_letter_code
_entity_poly.pdbx_strand_id
1 'polypeptide(L)' 'MEAPTRAELDRFTAVLTAGSGAVQGLPPQLKYAVAGVSAYLAAAETGSPATEQLRDNALALWEILRAAAETPVGTVT' A
#
# COMPACT_ATOMS: atom_id res chain seq x y z
N MET A 1 -2.55 -5.03 -14.93
CA MET A 1 -2.40 -4.67 -13.51
C MET A 1 -3.69 -4.02 -13.07
N GLU A 2 -4.33 -4.55 -12.03
CA GLU A 2 -5.45 -3.86 -11.36
C GLU A 2 -4.96 -2.57 -10.70
N ALA A 3 -5.77 -1.52 -10.75
CA ALA A 3 -5.46 -0.26 -10.11
C ALA A 3 -5.61 -0.39 -8.59
N PRO A 4 -4.76 0.27 -7.77
CA PRO A 4 -4.91 0.26 -6.33
C PRO A 4 -6.30 0.79 -5.94
N THR A 5 -6.94 0.15 -4.96
CA THR A 5 -8.19 0.64 -4.36
C THR A 5 -8.02 0.91 -2.87
N ARG A 6 -8.88 1.78 -2.32
CA ARG A 6 -8.89 2.09 -0.89
C ARG A 6 -9.15 0.85 -0.03
N ALA A 7 -10.13 0.03 -0.43
CA ALA A 7 -10.51 -1.18 0.29
C ALA A 7 -9.38 -2.21 0.34
N GLU A 8 -8.66 -2.41 -0.77
CA GLU A 8 -7.52 -3.32 -0.78
C GLU A 8 -6.33 -2.77 0.01
N LEU A 9 -6.09 -1.45 -0.01
CA LEU A 9 -5.02 -0.84 0.79
C LEU A 9 -5.27 -1.04 2.28
N ASP A 10 -6.51 -0.86 2.71
CA ASP A 10 -6.92 -1.11 4.10
C ASP A 10 -6.75 -2.59 4.45
N ARG A 11 -7.11 -3.51 3.53
CA ARG A 11 -6.89 -4.95 3.71
C ARG A 11 -5.41 -5.29 3.87
N PHE A 12 -4.54 -4.80 2.98
CA PHE A 12 -3.09 -5.05 3.09
C PHE A 12 -2.51 -4.46 4.35
N THR A 13 -2.93 -3.25 4.72
CA THR A 13 -2.51 -2.61 5.97
C THR A 13 -2.94 -3.44 7.18
N ALA A 14 -4.16 -3.96 7.19
CA ALA A 14 -4.63 -4.85 8.25
C ALA A 14 -3.79 -6.14 8.32
N VAL A 15 -3.49 -6.79 7.20
CA VAL A 15 -2.65 -7.99 7.17
C VAL A 15 -1.25 -7.68 7.72
N LEU A 16 -0.60 -6.64 7.21
CA LEU A 16 0.76 -6.25 7.59
C LEU A 16 0.87 -5.83 9.07
N THR A 17 -0.19 -5.26 9.63
CA THR A 17 -0.25 -4.84 11.05
C THR A 17 -0.87 -5.89 11.96
N ALA A 18 -1.11 -7.12 11.47
CA ALA A 18 -1.82 -8.18 12.20
C ALA A 18 -3.17 -7.72 12.80
N GLY A 19 -3.89 -6.84 12.09
CA GLY A 19 -5.18 -6.28 12.47
C GLY A 19 -5.11 -5.10 13.45
N SER A 20 -3.94 -4.72 13.95
CA SER A 20 -3.79 -3.61 14.90
C SER A 20 -3.95 -2.23 14.26
N GLY A 21 -3.78 -2.12 12.94
CA GLY A 21 -3.76 -0.84 12.24
C GLY A 21 -2.55 0.03 12.57
N ALA A 22 -1.58 -0.49 13.34
CA ALA A 22 -0.41 0.25 13.80
C ALA A 22 0.64 0.37 12.69
N VAL A 23 0.35 1.17 11.65
CA VAL A 23 1.27 1.44 10.52
C VAL A 23 2.65 1.89 11.00
N GLN A 24 2.72 2.60 12.12
CA GLN A 24 3.99 3.06 12.71
C GLN A 24 4.95 1.91 13.09
N GLY A 25 4.39 0.75 13.46
CA GLY A 25 5.13 -0.47 13.78
C GLY A 25 5.67 -1.21 12.55
N LEU A 26 5.27 -0.81 11.34
CA LEU A 26 5.78 -1.42 10.12
C LEU A 26 7.23 -0.97 9.83
N PRO A 27 8.00 -1.80 9.11
CA PRO A 27 9.27 -1.40 8.51
C PRO A 27 9.15 -0.09 7.71
N PRO A 28 10.19 0.77 7.68
CA PRO A 28 10.15 2.06 6.98
C PRO A 28 9.65 1.95 5.53
N GLN A 29 10.12 0.97 4.78
CA GLN A 29 9.71 0.75 3.38
C GLN A 29 8.21 0.55 3.23
N LEU A 30 7.57 -0.22 4.11
CA LEU A 30 6.13 -0.46 4.06
C LEU A 30 5.35 0.79 4.48
N LYS A 31 5.86 1.58 5.43
CA LYS A 31 5.27 2.88 5.78
C LYS A 31 5.27 3.84 4.58
N TYR A 32 6.40 3.93 3.87
CA TYR A 32 6.50 4.73 2.66
C TYR A 32 5.55 4.23 1.56
N ALA A 33 5.43 2.91 1.40
CA ALA A 33 4.52 2.34 0.42
C ALA A 33 3.04 2.63 0.74
N VAL A 34 2.61 2.45 1.99
CA VAL A 34 1.24 2.81 2.43
C VAL A 34 0.96 4.30 2.20
N ALA A 35 1.92 5.17 2.54
CA ALA A 35 1.77 6.62 2.36
C ALA A 35 1.68 7.00 0.87
N GLY A 36 2.54 6.43 0.01
CA GLY A 36 2.57 6.73 -1.42
C GLY A 36 1.31 6.26 -2.15
N VAL A 37 0.80 5.06 -1.83
CA VAL A 37 -0.46 4.58 -2.41
C VAL A 37 -1.65 5.38 -1.88
N SER A 38 -1.66 5.75 -0.59
CA SER A 38 -2.70 6.63 -0.02
C SER A 38 -2.74 7.99 -0.73
N ALA A 39 -1.58 8.58 -1.02
CA ALA A 39 -1.49 9.87 -1.71
C ALA A 39 -2.04 9.79 -3.15
N TYR A 40 -1.74 8.71 -3.87
CA TYR A 40 -2.32 8.47 -5.19
C TYR A 40 -3.84 8.30 -5.14
N LEU A 41 -4.35 7.51 -4.19
CA LEU A 41 -5.80 7.32 -4.04
C LEU A 41 -6.51 8.63 -3.72
N ALA A 42 -5.97 9.43 -2.81
CA ALA A 42 -6.52 10.75 -2.50
C ALA A 42 -6.49 11.70 -3.71
N ALA A 43 -5.41 11.66 -4.50
CA ALA A 43 -5.33 12.43 -5.75
C ALA A 43 -6.39 11.97 -6.75
N ALA A 44 -6.59 10.65 -6.90
CA ALA A 44 -7.59 10.08 -7.79
C ALA A 44 -9.03 10.42 -7.37
N GLU A 45 -9.34 10.33 -6.07
CA GLU A 45 -10.65 10.68 -5.50
C GLU A 45 -11.00 12.16 -5.70
N THR A 46 -9.99 13.03 -5.67
CA THR A 46 -10.16 14.48 -5.85
C THR A 46 -10.08 14.93 -7.31
N GLY A 47 -9.80 14.02 -8.25
CA GLY A 47 -9.58 14.35 -9.66
C GLY A 47 -8.33 15.22 -9.89
N SER A 48 -7.36 15.15 -8.98
CA SER A 48 -6.15 15.96 -9.03
C SER A 48 -5.28 15.61 -10.26
N PRO A 49 -4.69 16.59 -10.94
CA PRO A 49 -3.76 16.34 -12.05
C PRO A 49 -2.49 15.60 -11.60
N ALA A 50 -2.19 15.61 -10.30
CA ALA A 50 -1.09 14.82 -9.73
C ALA A 50 -1.33 13.30 -9.84
N THR A 51 -2.56 12.85 -10.10
CA THR A 51 -2.89 11.42 -10.22
C THR A 51 -2.06 10.72 -11.28
N GLU A 52 -1.87 11.33 -12.45
CA GLU A 52 -1.05 10.76 -13.53
C GLU A 52 0.43 10.70 -13.14
N GLN A 53 0.94 11.73 -12.47
CA GLN A 53 2.32 11.80 -12.00
C GLN A 53 2.61 10.75 -10.90
N LEU A 54 1.62 10.47 -10.06
CA LEU A 54 1.74 9.55 -8.94
C LEU A 54 1.46 8.10 -9.35
N ARG A 55 0.80 7.87 -10.50
CA ARG A 55 0.28 6.55 -10.91
C ARG A 55 1.35 5.47 -10.94
N ASP A 56 2.45 5.70 -11.67
CA ASP A 56 3.48 4.67 -11.86
C ASP A 56 4.20 4.35 -10.55
N ASN A 57 4.49 5.37 -9.75
CA ASN A 57 5.09 5.19 -8.43
C ASN A 57 4.14 4.45 -7.49
N ALA A 58 2.86 4.80 -7.48
CA ALA A 58 1.86 4.13 -6.67
C ALA A 58 1.67 2.67 -7.07
N LEU A 59 1.69 2.35 -8.36
CA LEU A 59 1.65 0.96 -8.84
C LEU A 59 2.90 0.18 -8.38
N ALA A 60 4.09 0.77 -8.44
CA ALA A 60 5.30 0.10 -7.96
C ALA A 60 5.25 -0.16 -6.44
N LEU A 61 4.79 0.81 -5.66
CA LEU A 61 4.60 0.68 -4.21
C LEU A 61 3.48 -0.32 -3.86
N TRP A 62 2.44 -0.39 -4.69
CA TRP A 62 1.35 -1.34 -4.54
C TRP A 62 1.81 -2.79 -4.66
N GLU A 63 2.66 -3.09 -5.63
CA GLU A 63 3.23 -4.45 -5.76
C GLU A 63 4.09 -4.83 -4.56
N ILE A 64 4.83 -3.88 -3.96
CA ILE A 64 5.57 -4.11 -2.71
C ILE A 64 4.62 -4.46 -1.56
N LEU A 65 3.52 -3.72 -1.42
CA LEU A 65 2.51 -3.98 -0.37
C LEU A 65 1.82 -5.33 -0.58
N ARG A 66 1.44 -5.65 -1.81
CA ARG A 66 0.83 -6.94 -2.16
C ARG A 66 1.77 -8.09 -1.83
N ALA A 67 3.02 -8.03 -2.31
CA ALA A 67 4.01 -9.08 -2.05
C ALA A 67 4.28 -9.24 -0.54
N ALA A 68 4.36 -8.15 0.21
CA ALA A 68 4.57 -8.19 1.65
C ALA A 68 3.36 -8.76 2.41
N ALA A 69 2.13 -8.47 1.95
CA ALA A 69 0.91 -9.02 2.55
C ALA A 69 0.67 -10.49 2.19
N GLU A 70 1.13 -10.94 1.01
CA GLU A 70 1.03 -12.31 0.54
C GLU A 70 2.14 -13.22 1.07
N THR A 71 3.28 -12.66 1.48
CA THR A 71 4.38 -13.43 2.09
C THR A 71 4.06 -13.69 3.56
N PRO A 72 3.75 -14.94 3.97
CA PRO A 72 3.54 -15.26 5.36
C PRO A 72 4.85 -15.05 6.12
N VAL A 73 4.82 -14.27 7.20
CA VAL A 73 5.92 -14.22 8.17
C VAL A 73 5.95 -15.57 8.87
N GLY A 74 6.59 -16.58 8.26
CA GLY A 74 6.55 -17.95 8.79
C GLY A 74 6.92 -19.08 7.83
N THR A 75 7.80 -18.89 6.85
CA THR A 75 8.45 -20.03 6.17
C THR A 75 9.96 -19.91 6.29
N VAL A 76 10.43 -20.04 7.53
CA VAL A 76 11.80 -20.48 7.79
C VAL A 76 11.74 -22.01 7.72
N THR A 77 12.41 -22.59 6.72
CA THR A 77 12.78 -24.01 6.73
C THR A 77 14.12 -24.15 7.41
#